data_AF-A0A7K3RPY7-F1
#
_entry.id   AF-A0A7K3RPY7-F1
#
_cell.length_a   1.000
_cell.length_b   1.000
_cell.length_c   1.000
_cell.angle_alpha   90.00
_cell.angle_beta   90.00
_cell.angle_gamma   90.00
#
_symmetry.space_group_name_H-M   'P 1'
#
loop_
_entity.id
_entity.type
_entity.pdbx_description
1 polymer ?
#
loop_
_entity_poly.entity_id
_entity_poly.type
_entity_poly.pdbx_seq_one_letter_code
_entity_poly.pdbx_strand_id
1 'polypeptide(L)'
;MSLFESRPLDPDVPVIDRRRAEAYLAAGLWRDEGVADLLRAARLRHPDRLAVVSGTTRLTHGELHTAVTVAGRRLEGLGVRAGDRVVVQLPNCA
;
A
#
# COMPACT_ATOMS: atom_id res chain seq x y z
N MET A 1 3.93 -16.47 3.83
CA MET A 1 2.83 -16.49 4.83
C MET A 1 1.54 -16.45 4.02
N SER A 2 0.70 -17.47 4.13
CA SER A 2 -0.43 -17.67 3.22
C SER A 2 -1.43 -16.52 3.33
N LEU A 3 -1.83 -15.90 2.21
CA LEU A 3 -2.89 -14.88 2.13
C LEU A 3 -4.21 -15.33 2.78
N PHE A 4 -4.40 -16.63 2.95
CA PHE A 4 -5.64 -17.23 3.44
C PHE A 4 -5.64 -17.51 4.95
N GLU A 5 -4.53 -17.24 5.65
CA GLU A 5 -4.43 -17.43 7.11
C GLU A 5 -4.54 -16.12 7.91
N SER A 6 -4.51 -14.97 7.24
CA SER A 6 -4.65 -13.68 7.90
C SER A 6 -6.12 -13.40 8.25
N ARG A 7 -6.38 -13.21 9.56
CA ARG A 7 -7.68 -12.71 10.04
C ARG A 7 -7.96 -11.34 9.40
N PRO A 8 -9.19 -11.06 8.95
CA PRO A 8 -9.57 -9.72 8.52
C PRO A 8 -9.20 -8.70 9.59
N LEU A 9 -8.58 -7.60 9.18
CA LEU A 9 -8.29 -6.49 10.09
C LEU A 9 -9.60 -5.85 10.59
N ASP A 10 -10.63 -5.87 9.77
CA ASP A 10 -11.98 -5.40 10.07
C ASP A 10 -12.95 -6.58 9.95
N PRO A 11 -13.56 -7.05 11.05
CA PRO A 11 -14.47 -8.20 11.02
C PRO A 11 -15.80 -7.90 10.31
N ASP A 12 -16.15 -6.62 10.13
CA ASP A 12 -17.40 -6.21 9.49
C ASP A 12 -17.28 -6.16 7.96
N VAL A 13 -16.05 -6.26 7.43
CA VAL A 13 -15.80 -6.26 5.98
C VAL A 13 -16.05 -7.67 5.43
N PRO A 14 -16.98 -7.83 4.46
CA PRO A 14 -17.21 -9.12 3.83
C PRO A 14 -15.94 -9.63 3.16
N VAL A 15 -15.56 -10.86 3.51
CA VAL A 15 -14.43 -11.55 2.90
C VAL A 15 -14.92 -12.30 1.67
N ILE A 16 -14.18 -12.18 0.57
CA ILE A 16 -14.48 -12.95 -0.65
C ILE A 16 -14.38 -14.45 -0.36
N ASP A 17 -15.25 -15.25 -0.97
CA ASP A 17 -15.17 -16.71 -0.91
C ASP A 17 -13.76 -17.20 -1.31
N ARG A 18 -13.22 -18.15 -0.53
CA ARG A 18 -11.87 -18.66 -0.69
C ARG A 18 -11.61 -19.25 -2.09
N ARG A 19 -12.54 -20.05 -2.62
CA ARG A 19 -12.38 -20.66 -3.95
C ARG A 19 -12.29 -19.58 -5.03
N ARG A 20 -13.06 -18.51 -4.88
CA ARG A 20 -13.03 -17.37 -5.81
C ARG A 20 -11.71 -16.60 -5.73
N ALA A 21 -11.19 -16.37 -4.53
CA ALA A 21 -9.87 -15.74 -4.34
C ALA A 21 -8.74 -16.61 -4.91
N GLU A 22 -8.76 -17.93 -4.68
CA GLU A 22 -7.81 -18.88 -5.27
C GLU A 22 -7.87 -18.85 -6.81
N ALA A 23 -9.08 -18.80 -7.39
CA ALA A 23 -9.25 -18.66 -8.84
C ALA A 23 -8.67 -17.36 -9.38
N TYR A 24 -8.78 -16.24 -8.66
CA TYR A 24 -8.21 -14.95 -9.08
C TYR A 24 -6.68 -14.95 -9.03
N LEU A 25 -6.08 -15.59 -8.04
CA LEU A 25 -4.64 -15.76 -7.97
C LEU A 25 -4.14 -16.68 -9.09
N ALA A 26 -4.79 -17.84 -9.28
CA ALA A 26 -4.42 -18.79 -10.34
C ALA A 26 -4.56 -18.19 -11.75
N ALA A 27 -5.56 -17.34 -11.97
CA ALA A 27 -5.77 -16.65 -13.24
C ALA A 27 -4.86 -15.42 -13.42
N GLY A 28 -4.03 -15.05 -12.44
CA GLY A 28 -3.16 -13.88 -12.48
C GLY A 28 -3.90 -12.54 -12.42
N LEU A 29 -5.19 -12.54 -12.07
CA LEU A 29 -5.99 -11.33 -11.89
C LEU A 29 -5.62 -10.62 -10.59
N TRP A 30 -5.29 -11.41 -9.55
CA TRP A 30 -4.74 -10.93 -8.30
C TRP A 30 -3.28 -11.32 -8.19
N ARG A 31 -2.53 -10.51 -7.45
CA ARG A 31 -1.12 -10.76 -7.11
C ARG A 31 -1.01 -10.95 -5.61
N ASP A 32 -0.09 -11.82 -5.20
CA ASP A 32 0.26 -12.02 -3.79
C ASP A 32 1.24 -10.94 -3.31
N GLU A 33 0.82 -9.68 -3.45
CA GLU A 33 1.59 -8.51 -2.99
C GLU A 33 0.64 -7.35 -2.61
N GLY A 34 1.01 -6.60 -1.59
CA GLY A 34 0.28 -5.41 -1.15
C GLY A 34 0.70 -4.15 -1.91
N VAL A 35 -0.07 -3.08 -1.77
CA VAL A 35 0.24 -1.77 -2.38
C VAL A 35 1.61 -1.24 -1.90
N ALA A 36 1.98 -1.48 -0.64
CA ALA A 36 3.28 -1.07 -0.11
C ALA A 36 4.46 -1.81 -0.76
N ASP A 37 4.26 -3.07 -1.16
CA ASP A 37 5.27 -3.87 -1.86
C ASP A 37 5.56 -3.30 -3.25
N LEU A 38 4.53 -2.79 -3.94
CA LEU A 38 4.69 -2.11 -5.23
C LEU A 38 5.61 -0.89 -5.12
N LEU A 39 5.44 -0.08 -4.07
CA LEU A 39 6.30 1.09 -3.82
C LEU A 39 7.75 0.69 -3.51
N ARG A 40 7.93 -0.35 -2.68
CA ARG A 40 9.27 -0.89 -2.35
C ARG A 40 9.96 -1.43 -3.60
N ALA A 41 9.24 -2.22 -4.40
CA ALA A 41 9.75 -2.81 -5.62
C ALA A 41 10.13 -1.74 -6.66
N ALA A 42 9.35 -0.66 -6.77
CA ALA A 42 9.66 0.47 -7.64
C ALA A 42 10.90 1.24 -7.17
N ARG A 43 11.07 1.49 -5.86
CA ARG A 43 12.31 2.06 -5.30
C ARG A 43 13.51 1.20 -5.66
N LEU A 44 13.44 -0.12 -5.47
CA LEU A 44 14.57 -1.01 -5.76
C LEU A 44 14.96 -1.05 -7.25
N ARG A 45 13.98 -1.07 -8.16
CA ARG A 45 14.25 -1.17 -9.60
C ARG A 45 14.61 0.15 -10.26
N HIS A 46 13.97 1.24 -9.85
CA HIS A 46 14.04 2.53 -10.54
C HIS A 46 14.11 3.69 -9.54
N PRO A 47 15.11 3.72 -8.63
CA PRO A 47 15.15 4.67 -7.52
C PRO A 47 15.10 6.12 -7.97
N ASP A 48 15.76 6.46 -9.07
CA ASP A 48 15.93 7.83 -9.56
C ASP A 48 14.87 8.24 -10.62
N ARG A 49 13.98 7.32 -11.00
CA ARG A 49 12.90 7.63 -11.95
C ARG A 49 11.77 8.37 -11.24
N LEU A 50 11.23 9.41 -11.89
CA LEU A 50 10.09 10.16 -11.39
C LEU A 50 8.86 9.27 -11.18
N ALA A 51 8.31 9.33 -9.97
CA ALA A 51 7.10 8.63 -9.54
C ALA A 51 5.90 9.58 -9.43
N VAL A 52 6.13 10.81 -8.94
CA VAL A 52 5.10 11.84 -8.77
C VAL A 52 5.58 13.16 -9.37
N VAL A 53 4.70 13.81 -10.14
CA VAL A 53 4.88 15.17 -10.63
C VAL A 53 3.60 15.94 -10.34
N SER A 54 3.71 17.01 -9.55
CA SER A 54 2.58 17.86 -9.17
C SER A 54 3.06 19.30 -9.06
N GLY A 55 2.69 20.15 -10.02
CA GLY A 55 3.19 21.52 -10.08
C GLY A 55 4.72 21.57 -10.13
N THR A 56 5.35 22.20 -9.15
CA THR A 56 6.81 22.26 -9.01
C THR A 56 7.39 21.02 -8.32
N THR A 57 6.58 20.26 -7.58
CA THR A 57 7.01 19.06 -6.86
C THR A 57 7.30 17.94 -7.85
N ARG A 58 8.49 17.34 -7.70
CA ARG A 58 8.93 16.16 -8.42
C ARG A 58 9.51 15.20 -7.39
N LEU A 59 8.95 14.00 -7.29
CA LEU A 59 9.46 12.95 -6.42
C LEU A 59 9.85 11.76 -7.27
N THR A 60 11.08 11.29 -7.11
CA THR A 60 11.54 10.00 -7.59
C THR A 60 10.89 8.86 -6.79
N HIS A 61 10.94 7.62 -7.31
CA HIS A 61 10.48 6.46 -6.53
C HIS A 61 11.23 6.33 -5.20
N GLY A 62 12.49 6.74 -5.17
CA GLY A 62 13.25 6.77 -3.93
C GLY A 62 12.74 7.79 -2.93
N GLU A 63 12.56 9.03 -3.34
CA GLU A 63 12.06 10.08 -2.46
C GLU A 63 10.64 9.78 -1.99
N LEU A 64 9.77 9.27 -2.87
CA LEU A 64 8.42 8.84 -2.51
C LEU A 64 8.45 7.73 -1.45
N HIS A 65 9.30 6.71 -1.61
CA HIS A 65 9.42 5.64 -0.63
C HIS A 65 9.88 6.16 0.74
N THR A 66 10.84 7.07 0.76
CA THR A 66 11.31 7.73 1.99
C THR A 66 10.17 8.52 2.64
N ALA A 67 9.45 9.35 1.87
CA ALA A 67 8.36 10.17 2.36
C ALA A 67 7.23 9.33 2.97
N VAL A 68 6.79 8.28 2.28
CA VAL A 68 5.76 7.34 2.77
C VAL A 68 6.23 6.62 4.04
N THR A 69 7.49 6.18 4.09
CA THR A 69 8.05 5.53 5.29
C THR A 69 8.06 6.46 6.50
N VAL A 70 8.45 7.72 6.31
CA VAL A 70 8.42 8.74 7.38
C VAL A 70 7.00 9.01 7.83
N ALA A 71 6.05 9.16 6.90
CA ALA A 71 4.65 9.37 7.22
C ALA A 71 4.07 8.20 8.03
N GLY A 72 4.34 6.96 7.61
CA GLY A 72 3.91 5.75 8.33
C GLY A 72 4.43 5.72 9.77
N ARG A 73 5.73 5.96 9.97
CA ARG A 73 6.33 6.02 11.32
C ARG A 73 5.73 7.13 12.19
N ARG A 74 5.37 8.27 11.61
CA ARG A 74 4.70 9.36 12.34
C ARG A 74 3.31 8.95 12.79
N LEU A 75 2.53 8.29 11.93
CA LEU A 75 1.21 7.77 12.30
C LEU A 75 1.32 6.72 13.42
N GLU A 76 2.29 5.81 13.32
CA GLU A 76 2.57 4.84 14.40
C GLU A 76 2.93 5.54 15.71
N GLY A 77 3.75 6.59 15.66
CA GLY A 77 4.12 7.42 16.81
C GLY A 77 2.93 8.18 17.43
N LEU A 78 1.91 8.51 16.64
CA LEU A 78 0.65 9.09 17.10
C LEU A 78 -0.34 8.04 17.64
N GLY A 79 0.04 6.77 17.66
CA GLY A 79 -0.77 5.68 18.22
C GLY A 79 -1.60 4.90 17.22
N VAL A 80 -1.52 5.20 15.91
CA VAL A 80 -2.23 4.44 14.87
C VAL A 80 -1.70 3.00 14.82
N ARG A 81 -2.59 2.03 14.75
CA ARG A 81 -2.32 0.58 14.71
C ARG A 81 -3.02 -0.10 13.54
N ALA A 82 -2.60 -1.32 13.25
CA ALA A 82 -3.27 -2.15 12.25
C ALA A 82 -4.72 -2.41 12.68
N GLY A 83 -5.66 -2.13 11.78
CA GLY A 83 -7.11 -2.19 12.06
C GLY A 83 -7.75 -0.83 12.34
N ASP A 84 -6.97 0.20 12.66
CA ASP A 84 -7.50 1.55 12.85
C ASP A 84 -7.96 2.16 11.51
N ARG A 85 -9.08 2.88 11.56
CA ARG A 85 -9.64 3.60 10.41
C ARG A 85 -9.14 5.04 10.41
N VAL A 86 -8.55 5.47 9.29
CA VAL A 86 -8.04 6.85 9.11
C VAL A 86 -8.80 7.53 7.97
N VAL A 87 -9.47 8.65 8.27
CA VAL A 87 -10.12 9.47 7.23
C VAL A 87 -9.08 10.33 6.53
N VAL A 88 -9.08 10.32 5.20
CA VAL A 88 -8.20 11.14 4.36
C VAL A 88 -9.04 12.05 3.49
N GLN A 89 -8.83 13.36 3.61
CA GLN A 89 -9.37 14.37 2.70
C GLN A 89 -8.23 15.27 2.25
N LEU A 90 -7.83 15.12 1.00
CA LEU A 90 -6.73 15.86 0.39
C LEU A 90 -7.14 16.33 -1.01
N PRO A 91 -6.64 17.47 -1.49
CA PRO A 91 -6.75 17.84 -2.90
C PRO A 91 -5.81 16.97 -3.74
N ASN A 92 -5.88 17.10 -5.07
CA ASN A 92 -4.87 16.51 -5.96
C ASN A 92 -3.56 17.30 -5.87
N CYS A 93 -2.71 16.94 -4.91
CA CYS A 93 -1.43 17.61 -4.65
C CYS A 93 -0.30 16.60 -4.33
N ALA A 94 0.96 17.09 -4.40
CA ALA A 94 2.14 16.41 -3.87
C ALA A 94 3.13 17.40 -3.28
#